data_AF-A0A4R2CNP3-F1
#
_entry.id   AF-A0A4R2CNP3-F1
#
_cell.length_a   1.000
_cell.length_b   1.000
_cell.length_c   1.000
_cell.angle_alpha   90.00
_cell.angle_beta   90.00
_cell.angle_gamma   90.00
#
_symmetry.space_group_name_H-M   'P 1'
#
loop_
_entity.id
_entity.type
_entity.pdbx_description
1 polymer ?
#
loop_
_entity_poly.entity_id
_entity_poly.type
_entity_poly.pdbx_seq_one_letter_code
_entity_poly.pdbx_strand_id
1 'polypeptide(L)'
;MIAQAKKNLRQAIPSAAFGSPGWEAMQAAVGWVDKQDVGVSNILDQLGLLTIAQRCLVAGETLEEVGAEGPYGTTAQRRAWAAGRLEAACRAMLFADQVVELQTKAAARIVYLEKKVELLRAETRAAARFNTINVPFREKAPVRVDWAGE
;
A
#
# COMPACT_ATOMS: atom_id res chain seq x y z
N MET A 1 12.19 6.15 19.81
CA MET A 1 11.28 7.33 19.86
C MET A 1 11.37 8.08 21.19
N ILE A 2 11.39 9.42 21.15
CA ILE A 2 11.57 10.32 22.31
C ILE A 2 10.27 10.42 23.14
N ALA A 3 10.39 10.68 24.46
CA ALA A 3 9.24 10.80 25.37
C ALA A 3 8.23 11.87 24.95
N GLN A 4 8.72 13.01 24.42
CA GLN A 4 7.87 14.10 23.94
C GLN A 4 7.07 13.70 22.69
N ALA A 5 7.66 12.96 21.75
CA ALA A 5 6.95 12.43 20.59
C ALA A 5 5.75 11.54 20.99
N LYS A 6 5.93 10.67 22.01
CA LYS A 6 4.83 9.86 22.57
C LYS A 6 3.73 10.71 23.20
N LYS A 7 4.08 11.86 23.79
CA LYS A 7 3.10 12.81 24.32
C LYS A 7 2.34 13.51 23.18
N ASN A 8 3.05 13.96 22.15
CA ASN A 8 2.47 14.58 20.96
C ASN A 8 1.47 13.64 20.26
N LEU A 9 1.83 12.36 20.07
CA LEU A 9 0.94 11.35 19.50
C LEU A 9 -0.35 11.19 20.32
N ARG A 10 -0.24 11.07 21.66
CA ARG A 10 -1.43 10.98 22.54
C ARG A 10 -2.31 12.23 22.51
N GLN A 11 -1.73 13.40 22.26
CA GLN A 11 -2.50 14.63 22.13
C GLN A 11 -3.16 14.76 20.75
N ALA A 12 -2.51 14.30 19.69
CA ALA A 12 -3.06 14.28 18.35
C ALA A 12 -4.14 13.19 18.17
N ILE A 13 -3.97 12.03 18.82
CA ILE A 13 -4.87 10.89 18.73
C ILE A 13 -5.28 10.46 20.15
N PRO A 14 -6.23 11.18 20.79
CA PRO A 14 -6.55 11.01 22.21
C PRO A 14 -7.28 9.70 22.56
N SER A 15 -7.89 9.01 21.58
CA SER A 15 -8.71 7.81 21.81
C SER A 15 -8.23 6.60 20.99
N ALA A 16 -6.91 6.35 20.98
CA ALA A 16 -6.31 5.21 20.31
C ALA A 16 -6.47 3.89 21.11
N ALA A 17 -7.70 3.38 21.20
CA ALA A 17 -7.94 2.04 21.74
C ALA A 17 -7.20 0.98 20.91
N PHE A 18 -6.73 -0.09 21.53
CA PHE A 18 -6.04 -1.17 20.81
C PHE A 18 -6.89 -1.71 19.65
N GLY A 19 -6.29 -1.83 18.46
CA GLY A 19 -6.99 -2.25 17.24
C GLY A 19 -7.92 -1.20 16.62
N SER A 20 -7.96 0.02 17.15
CA SER A 20 -8.66 1.13 16.49
C SER A 20 -7.83 1.72 15.35
N PRO A 21 -8.45 2.40 14.37
CA PRO A 21 -7.72 3.12 13.31
C PRO A 21 -6.72 4.14 13.85
N GLY A 22 -7.03 4.77 15.00
CA GLY A 22 -6.13 5.70 15.67
C GLY A 22 -4.88 5.00 16.24
N TRP A 23 -5.04 3.79 16.76
CA TRP A 23 -3.92 2.98 17.24
C TRP A 23 -3.04 2.49 16.09
N GLU A 24 -3.63 2.06 14.97
CA GLU A 24 -2.89 1.68 13.77
C GLU A 24 -2.08 2.85 13.20
N ALA A 25 -2.67 4.06 13.14
CA ALA A 25 -1.96 5.26 12.71
C ALA A 25 -0.79 5.62 13.65
N MET A 26 -0.96 5.44 14.96
CA MET A 26 0.15 5.59 15.91
C MET A 26 1.26 4.57 15.66
N GLN A 27 0.92 3.29 15.41
CA GLN A 27 1.92 2.24 15.12
C GLN A 27 2.67 2.52 13.82
N ALA A 28 1.97 2.95 12.76
CA ALA A 28 2.59 3.37 11.51
C ALA A 28 3.58 4.52 11.74
N ALA A 29 3.20 5.52 12.55
CA ALA A 29 4.09 6.62 12.91
C ALA A 29 5.33 6.15 13.69
N VAL A 30 5.18 5.19 14.61
CA VAL A 30 6.32 4.57 15.31
C VAL A 30 7.23 3.87 14.30
N GLY A 31 6.65 3.04 13.42
CA GLY A 31 7.38 2.30 12.41
C GLY A 31 8.13 3.21 11.45
N TRP A 32 7.54 4.34 11.05
CA TRP A 32 8.21 5.33 10.21
C TRP A 32 9.43 5.96 10.91
N VAL A 33 9.31 6.34 12.19
CA VAL A 33 10.44 6.88 12.96
C VAL A 33 11.58 5.86 13.08
N ASP A 34 11.24 4.59 13.29
CA ASP A 34 12.23 3.53 13.48
C ASP A 34 12.90 3.10 12.16
N LYS A 35 12.15 3.06 11.04
CA LYS A 35 12.66 2.64 9.72
C LYS A 35 13.29 3.78 8.92
N GLN A 36 12.90 5.03 9.20
CA GLN A 36 13.24 6.20 8.38
C GLN A 36 12.94 5.98 6.89
N ASP A 37 11.74 5.48 6.60
CA ASP A 37 11.34 5.11 5.24
C ASP A 37 11.24 6.33 4.32
N VAL A 38 12.13 6.39 3.34
CA VAL A 38 12.22 7.46 2.33
C VAL A 38 10.96 7.53 1.47
N GLY A 39 10.33 6.40 1.15
CA GLY A 39 9.12 6.36 0.34
C GLY A 39 7.95 7.02 1.04
N VAL A 40 7.75 6.70 2.31
CA VAL A 40 6.75 7.35 3.16
C VAL A 40 7.07 8.83 3.36
N SER A 41 8.35 9.17 3.57
CA SER A 41 8.79 10.58 3.67
C SER A 41 8.45 11.40 2.43
N ASN A 42 8.61 10.84 1.23
CA ASN A 42 8.24 11.52 -0.03
C ASN A 42 6.73 11.78 -0.12
N ILE A 43 5.90 10.82 0.30
CA ILE A 43 4.44 11.00 0.34
C ILE A 43 4.07 12.11 1.32
N LEU A 44 4.68 12.12 2.50
CA LEU A 44 4.46 13.17 3.49
C LEU A 44 4.89 14.54 2.96
N ASP A 45 5.98 14.61 2.20
CA ASP A 45 6.46 15.88 1.63
C ASP A 45 5.48 16.42 0.57
N GLN A 46 4.98 15.56 -0.30
CA GLN A 46 3.95 15.92 -1.30
C GLN A 46 2.65 16.42 -0.66
N LEU A 47 2.30 15.92 0.52
CA LEU A 47 1.15 16.37 1.30
C LEU A 47 1.47 17.60 2.19
N GLY A 48 2.71 18.08 2.17
CA GLY A 48 3.20 19.14 3.05
C GLY A 48 3.14 18.77 4.53
N LEU A 49 3.19 17.48 4.87
CA LEU A 49 3.12 16.91 6.21
C LEU A 49 4.48 16.46 6.75
N LEU A 50 5.51 16.40 5.92
CA LEU A 50 6.83 15.91 6.33
C LEU A 50 7.45 16.76 7.45
N THR A 51 7.44 18.08 7.30
CA THR A 51 8.02 19.00 8.29
C THR A 51 7.39 18.83 9.67
N ILE A 52 6.06 18.71 9.72
CA ILE A 52 5.37 18.56 11.01
C ILE A 52 5.66 17.19 11.63
N ALA A 53 5.74 16.13 10.82
CA ALA A 53 6.10 14.80 11.28
C ALA A 53 7.52 14.77 11.84
N GLN A 54 8.49 15.35 11.14
CA GLN A 54 9.89 15.40 11.59
C GLN A 54 10.03 16.16 12.91
N ARG A 55 9.42 17.33 13.03
CA ARG A 55 9.51 18.14 14.25
C ARG A 55 8.84 17.47 15.44
N CYS A 56 7.61 16.98 15.26
CA CYS A 56 6.84 16.38 16.35
C CYS A 56 7.31 14.97 16.76
N LEU A 57 7.80 14.15 15.81
CA LEU A 57 8.11 12.73 16.05
C LEU A 57 9.61 12.43 16.16
N VAL A 58 10.46 13.16 15.43
CA VAL A 58 11.91 12.95 15.39
C VAL A 58 12.63 13.95 16.30
N ALA A 59 12.43 15.26 16.09
CA ALA A 59 13.05 16.29 16.93
C ALA A 59 12.42 16.36 18.33
N GLY A 60 11.15 16.00 18.44
CA GLY A 60 10.42 16.01 19.71
C GLY A 60 10.02 17.40 20.17
N GLU A 61 9.78 18.33 19.24
CA GLU A 61 9.22 19.65 19.53
C GLU A 61 7.78 19.52 20.04
N THR A 62 7.34 20.47 20.86
CA THR A 62 5.97 20.48 21.40
C THR A 62 4.95 20.94 20.35
N LEU A 63 3.70 20.51 20.49
CA LEU A 63 2.62 20.96 19.60
C LEU A 63 2.36 22.47 19.71
N GLU A 64 2.69 23.08 20.84
CA GLU A 64 2.65 24.52 21.04
C GLU A 64 3.71 25.26 20.21
N GLU A 65 4.96 24.77 20.20
CA GLU A 65 6.06 25.35 19.40
C GLU A 65 5.80 25.19 17.91
N VAL A 66 5.44 23.99 17.47
CA VAL A 66 5.13 23.70 16.07
C VAL A 66 3.87 24.46 15.61
N GLY A 67 2.89 24.61 16.51
CA GLY A 67 1.69 25.38 16.24
C GLY A 67 1.91 26.89 16.13
N ALA A 68 3.01 27.43 16.66
CA ALA A 68 3.32 28.85 16.61
C ALA A 68 3.49 29.40 15.19
N GLU A 69 3.89 28.54 14.26
CA GLU A 69 4.02 28.84 12.82
C GLU A 69 2.70 28.67 12.05
N GLY A 70 1.65 28.19 12.72
CA GLY A 70 0.33 28.02 12.15
C GLY A 70 -0.41 29.34 11.94
N PRO A 71 -1.50 29.33 11.14
CA PRO A 71 -2.22 30.54 10.75
C PRO A 71 -3.10 31.14 11.86
N TYR A 72 -3.18 30.51 13.03
CA TYR A 72 -4.13 30.88 14.08
C TYR A 72 -3.52 31.82 15.12
N GLY A 73 -4.36 32.66 15.74
CA GLY A 73 -3.91 33.67 16.71
C GLY A 73 -3.74 33.14 18.13
N THR A 74 -4.60 32.23 18.59
CA THR A 74 -4.57 31.75 19.98
C THR A 74 -3.74 30.49 20.15
N THR A 75 -3.14 30.32 21.34
CA THR A 75 -2.35 29.12 21.69
C THR A 75 -3.15 27.83 21.57
N ALA A 76 -4.41 27.83 22.00
CA ALA A 76 -5.30 26.68 21.90
C ALA A 76 -5.59 26.29 20.43
N GLN A 77 -5.88 27.26 19.56
CA GLN A 77 -6.11 26.99 18.13
C GLN A 77 -4.84 26.51 17.42
N ARG A 78 -3.69 27.11 17.73
CA ARG A 78 -2.37 26.70 17.21
C ARG A 78 -2.05 25.25 17.56
N ARG A 79 -2.25 24.88 18.82
CA ARG A 79 -2.06 23.50 19.29
C ARG A 79 -3.03 22.53 18.60
N ALA A 80 -4.30 22.90 18.48
CA ALA A 80 -5.30 22.07 17.79
C ALA A 80 -4.96 21.87 16.31
N TRP A 81 -4.47 22.92 15.64
CA TRP A 81 -3.99 22.83 14.27
C TRP A 81 -2.78 21.91 14.13
N ALA A 82 -1.77 22.07 15.00
CA ALA A 82 -0.59 21.21 15.00
C ALA A 82 -0.97 19.75 15.29
N ALA A 83 -1.89 19.51 16.24
CA ALA A 83 -2.44 18.19 16.54
C ALA A 83 -3.14 17.57 15.32
N GLY A 84 -4.01 18.31 14.64
CA GLY A 84 -4.73 17.81 13.45
C GLY A 84 -3.80 17.54 12.27
N ARG A 85 -2.77 18.37 12.07
CA ARG A 85 -1.74 18.15 11.05
C ARG A 85 -0.86 16.94 11.37
N LEU A 86 -0.53 16.73 12.65
CA LEU A 86 0.19 15.53 13.08
C LEU A 86 -0.66 14.27 12.93
N GLU A 87 -1.95 14.32 13.27
CA GLU A 87 -2.88 13.22 13.06
C GLU A 87 -2.98 12.86 11.56
N ALA A 88 -3.12 13.87 10.69
CA ALA A 88 -3.13 13.68 9.25
C ALA A 88 -1.84 13.02 8.74
N ALA A 89 -0.68 13.41 9.28
CA ALA A 89 0.60 12.77 8.96
C ALA A 89 0.63 11.30 9.37
N CYS A 90 0.17 10.97 10.58
CA CYS A 90 0.12 9.58 11.06
C CYS A 90 -0.81 8.70 10.19
N ARG A 91 -1.97 9.24 9.78
CA ARG A 91 -2.89 8.55 8.87
C ARG A 91 -2.31 8.37 7.47
N ALA A 92 -1.58 9.37 6.97
CA ALA A 92 -0.89 9.27 5.69
C ALA A 92 0.21 8.21 5.70
N MET A 93 0.95 8.07 6.82
CA MET A 93 1.92 6.98 7.01
C MET A 93 1.24 5.61 6.96
N LEU A 94 0.12 5.44 7.67
CA LEU A 94 -0.66 4.19 7.64
C LEU A 94 -1.15 3.87 6.22
N PHE A 95 -1.67 4.86 5.50
CA PHE A 95 -2.11 4.68 4.13
C PHE A 95 -0.95 4.29 3.20
N ALA A 96 0.23 4.90 3.36
CA ALA A 96 1.41 4.55 2.60
C ALA A 96 1.83 3.09 2.83
N ASP A 97 1.86 2.63 4.09
CA ASP A 97 2.15 1.23 4.43
C ASP A 97 1.16 0.27 3.76
N GLN A 98 -0.14 0.58 3.79
CA GLN A 98 -1.18 -0.22 3.14
C GLN A 98 -0.99 -0.27 1.63
N VAL A 99 -0.65 0.85 0.99
CA VAL A 99 -0.39 0.91 -0.46
C VAL A 99 0.82 0.04 -0.83
N VAL A 100 1.90 0.07 -0.05
CA VAL A 100 3.07 -0.77 -0.27
C VAL A 100 2.71 -2.26 -0.15
N GLU A 101 1.92 -2.63 0.86
CA GLU A 101 1.44 -4.01 1.03
C GLU A 101 0.58 -4.46 -0.17
N LEU A 102 -0.31 -3.60 -0.67
CA LEU A 102 -1.12 -3.89 -1.85
C LEU A 102 -0.27 -4.05 -3.11
N GLN A 103 0.73 -3.20 -3.30
CA GLN A 103 1.64 -3.28 -4.44
C GLN A 103 2.46 -4.58 -4.42
N THR A 104 2.97 -4.98 -3.27
CA THR A 104 3.72 -6.25 -3.15
C THR A 104 2.84 -7.47 -3.41
N LYS A 105 1.61 -7.49 -2.91
CA LYS A 105 0.62 -8.55 -3.22
C LYS A 105 0.27 -8.58 -4.71
N ALA A 106 0.07 -7.41 -5.32
CA ALA A 106 -0.22 -7.30 -6.74
C ALA A 106 0.95 -7.79 -7.60
N ALA A 107 2.18 -7.40 -7.27
CA ALA A 107 3.38 -7.85 -7.97
C ALA A 107 3.54 -9.38 -7.88
N ALA A 108 3.37 -9.97 -6.69
CA ALA A 108 3.41 -11.42 -6.52
C ALA A 108 2.34 -12.13 -7.36
N ARG A 109 1.13 -11.54 -7.46
CA ARG A 109 0.05 -12.08 -8.27
C ARG A 109 0.37 -12.00 -9.76
N ILE A 110 0.97 -10.92 -10.24
CA ILE A 110 1.41 -10.77 -11.64
C ILE A 110 2.41 -11.87 -11.99
N VAL A 111 3.45 -12.05 -11.17
CA VAL A 111 4.47 -13.10 -11.39
C VAL A 111 3.85 -14.50 -11.44
N TYR A 112 2.89 -14.79 -10.55
CA TYR A 112 2.17 -16.05 -10.58
C TYR A 112 1.38 -16.25 -11.90
N LEU A 113 0.66 -15.21 -12.33
CA LEU A 113 -0.14 -15.27 -13.56
C LEU A 113 0.75 -15.39 -14.80
N GLU A 114 1.89 -14.70 -14.85
CA GLU A 114 2.86 -14.82 -15.95
C GLU A 114 3.36 -16.26 -16.09
N LYS A 115 3.79 -16.89 -14.99
CA LYS A 115 4.20 -18.31 -14.99
C LYS A 115 3.07 -19.24 -15.43
N LYS A 116 1.83 -18.98 -14.98
CA LYS A 116 0.66 -19.76 -15.38
C LYS A 116 0.39 -19.62 -16.88
N VAL A 117 0.49 -18.41 -17.43
CA VAL A 117 0.33 -18.17 -18.87
C VAL A 117 1.41 -18.90 -19.68
N GLU A 118 2.67 -18.89 -19.23
CA GLU A 118 3.75 -19.62 -19.88
C GLU A 118 3.50 -21.14 -19.92
N LEU A 119 3.08 -21.71 -18.80
CA LEU A 119 2.72 -23.12 -18.69
C LEU A 119 1.55 -23.46 -19.64
N LEU A 120 0.47 -22.69 -19.62
CA LEU A 120 -0.67 -22.90 -20.51
C LEU A 120 -0.28 -22.73 -21.99
N ARG A 121 0.63 -21.81 -22.32
CA ARG A 121 1.21 -21.66 -23.66
C ARG A 121 2.06 -22.85 -24.07
N ALA A 122 2.74 -23.50 -23.13
CA ALA A 122 3.49 -24.73 -23.41
C ALA A 122 2.54 -25.92 -23.64
N GLU A 123 1.50 -26.05 -22.81
CA GLU A 123 0.48 -27.11 -22.94
C GLU A 123 -0.29 -27.01 -24.25
N THR A 124 -0.74 -25.80 -24.64
CA THR A 124 -1.40 -25.56 -25.93
C THR A 124 -0.48 -25.87 -27.12
N ARG A 125 0.81 -25.50 -27.06
CA ARG A 125 1.80 -25.89 -28.08
C ARG A 125 1.98 -27.41 -28.12
N ALA A 126 2.00 -28.08 -26.98
CA ALA A 126 2.07 -29.54 -26.93
C ALA A 126 0.82 -30.16 -27.57
N ALA A 127 -0.38 -29.76 -27.16
CA ALA A 127 -1.65 -30.23 -27.70
C ALA A 127 -1.76 -30.03 -29.23
N ALA A 128 -1.30 -28.88 -29.75
CA ALA A 128 -1.25 -28.61 -31.19
C ALA A 128 -0.37 -29.62 -31.96
N ARG A 129 0.74 -30.11 -31.36
CA ARG A 129 1.57 -31.15 -31.97
C ARG A 129 0.85 -32.49 -32.05
N PHE A 130 0.07 -32.85 -31.03
CA PHE A 130 -0.68 -34.12 -30.98
C PHE A 130 -1.82 -34.20 -32.02
N ASN A 131 -2.32 -33.08 -32.56
CA ASN A 131 -3.34 -33.07 -33.62
C ASN A 131 -2.85 -33.62 -34.98
N THR A 132 -1.53 -33.82 -35.14
CA THR A 132 -0.91 -34.35 -36.38
C THR A 132 -0.43 -35.79 -36.27
N ILE A 133 -0.67 -36.47 -35.14
CA ILE A 133 -0.31 -37.88 -35.01
C ILE A 133 -1.18 -38.72 -35.95
N ASN A 134 -0.54 -39.24 -36.99
CA ASN A 134 -1.14 -40.17 -37.93
C ASN A 134 -1.31 -41.52 -37.23
N VAL A 135 -2.49 -41.75 -36.67
CA VAL A 135 -2.83 -43.04 -36.05
C VAL A 135 -3.04 -44.05 -37.18
N PRO A 136 -2.18 -45.08 -37.35
CA PRO A 136 -2.18 -45.94 -38.54
C PRO A 136 -3.48 -46.74 -38.74
N PHE A 137 -4.26 -46.89 -37.67
CA PHE A 137 -5.49 -47.69 -37.64
C PHE A 137 -6.76 -46.81 -37.64
N ARG A 138 -6.61 -45.48 -37.70
CA ARG A 138 -7.74 -44.55 -37.71
C ARG A 138 -7.85 -43.94 -39.10
N GLU A 139 -8.88 -44.37 -39.84
CA GLU A 139 -9.22 -43.74 -41.11
C GLU A 139 -9.48 -42.25 -40.90
N LYS A 140 -8.92 -41.41 -41.80
CA LYS A 140 -9.16 -39.97 -41.76
C LYS A 140 -10.64 -39.72 -42.04
N ALA A 141 -11.31 -38.98 -41.17
CA ALA A 141 -12.70 -38.61 -41.38
C ALA A 141 -12.84 -37.82 -42.70
N PRO A 142 -13.87 -38.09 -43.51
CA PRO A 142 -14.11 -37.39 -44.77
C PRO A 142 -14.32 -35.89 -44.52
N VAL A 143 -13.70 -35.06 -45.36
CA VAL A 143 -13.66 -33.59 -45.23
C VAL A 143 -15.04 -32.94 -45.45
N ARG A 144 -15.96 -33.66 -46.09
CA ARG A 144 -17.36 -33.26 -46.27
C ARG A 144 -18.24 -34.49 -46.09
N VAL A 145 -19.31 -34.32 -45.33
CA VAL A 145 -20.45 -35.22 -45.34
C VAL A 145 -21.40 -34.66 -46.38
N ASP A 146 -21.51 -35.31 -47.54
CA ASP A 146 -22.54 -35.01 -48.51
C ASP A 146 -23.86 -35.56 -47.97
N TRP A 147 -24.74 -34.66 -47.51
CA TRP A 147 -26.10 -35.00 -47.09
C TRP A 147 -27.06 -35.20 -48.29
N ALA A 148 -26.51 -35.33 -49.49
CA ALA A 148 -27.26 -35.53 -50.73
C ALA A 148 -27.26 -37.02 -51.11
N GLY A 149 -27.95 -37.84 -50.31
CA GLY A 149 -28.08 -39.26 -50.56
C GLY A 149 -28.87 -39.95 -49.45
N GLU A 150 -30.18 -40.10 -49.72
CA GLU A 150 -31.27 -40.70 -48.91
C GLU A 150 -32.06 -39.76 -47.99
#